data_AF-A0A150KW97-F1
#
_entry.id   AF-A0A150KW97-F1
#
_cell.length_a   1.000
_cell.length_b   1.000
_cell.length_c   1.000
_cell.angle_alpha   90.00
_cell.angle_beta   90.00
_cell.angle_gamma   90.00
#
_symmetry.space_group_name_H-M   'P 1'
#
loop_
_entity.id
_entity.type
_entity.pdbx_description
1 polymer ?
#
loop_
_entity_poly.entity_id
_entity_poly.type
_entity_poly.pdbx_seq_one_letter_code
_entity_poly.pdbx_strand_id
1 'polypeptide(L)'
;MPKLAEHYNAFTQECFKEGVLSQKQKQLIALGISLYSQDEYCIIYHTKGCLDQGCTEEEIFEAIGVTAAFGGGASMSHGCHTCTRMYRRT
;
A
#
# COMPACT_ATOMS: atom_id res chain seq x y z
N MET A 1 15.68 17.63 8.97
CA MET A 1 16.79 16.81 9.51
C MET A 1 17.35 15.92 8.39
N PRO A 2 18.23 16.41 7.51
CA PRO A 2 18.60 15.72 6.26
C PRO A 2 19.27 14.36 6.49
N LYS A 3 20.27 14.29 7.39
CA LYS A 3 20.96 13.02 7.71
C LYS A 3 20.02 11.94 8.26
N LEU A 4 19.04 12.31 9.09
CA LEU A 4 18.06 11.35 9.62
C LEU A 4 17.14 10.82 8.50
N ALA A 5 16.69 11.70 7.61
CA ALA A 5 15.87 11.31 6.46
C ALA A 5 16.63 10.37 5.52
N GLU A 6 17.93 10.60 5.28
CA GLU A 6 18.78 9.70 4.49
C GLU A 6 18.85 8.30 5.11
N HIS A 7 19.10 8.19 6.42
CA HIS A 7 19.14 6.90 7.10
C HIS A 7 17.78 6.17 7.08
N TYR A 8 16.69 6.90 7.30
CA TYR A 8 15.34 6.32 7.23
C TYR A 8 14.99 5.84 5.82
N ASN A 9 15.35 6.61 4.79
CA ASN A 9 15.15 6.22 3.40
C ASN A 9 15.98 4.98 3.05
N ALA A 10 17.24 4.92 3.46
CA ALA A 10 18.07 3.73 3.23
C ALA A 10 17.46 2.47 3.88
N PHE A 11 16.98 2.58 5.12
CA PHE A 11 16.30 1.50 5.82
C PHE A 11 15.02 1.04 5.08
N THR A 12 14.14 1.98 4.72
CA THR A 12 12.89 1.63 4.03
C THR A 12 13.15 1.03 2.66
N GLN A 13 14.11 1.54 1.89
CA GLN A 13 14.51 0.95 0.61
C GLN A 13 15.00 -0.50 0.76
N GLU A 14 15.81 -0.79 1.78
CA GLU A 14 16.26 -2.16 2.06
C GLU A 14 15.07 -3.09 2.35
N CYS A 15 14.11 -2.65 3.17
CA CYS A 15 12.91 -3.42 3.50
C CYS A 15 12.09 -3.79 2.26
N PHE A 16 12.08 -2.95 1.21
CA PHE A 16 11.34 -3.17 -0.02
C PHE A 16 12.10 -3.93 -1.12
N LYS A 17 13.38 -4.28 -0.95
CA LYS A 17 14.11 -5.13 -1.92
C LYS A 17 13.48 -6.52 -2.05
N GLU A 18 13.55 -7.12 -3.24
CA GLU A 18 13.10 -8.51 -3.46
C GLU A 18 13.82 -9.48 -2.51
N GLY A 19 13.10 -10.47 -1.98
CA GLY A 19 13.66 -11.52 -1.13
C GLY A 19 12.75 -12.74 -1.10
N VAL A 20 12.52 -13.33 0.07
CA VAL A 20 11.52 -14.41 0.23
C VAL A 20 10.12 -13.93 -0.14
N LEU A 21 9.81 -12.67 0.18
CA LEU A 21 8.63 -11.98 -0.32
C LEU A 21 9.01 -11.10 -1.49
N SER A 22 8.18 -11.14 -2.52
CA SER A 22 8.37 -10.28 -3.68
C SER A 22 8.05 -8.83 -3.39
N GLN A 23 8.59 -7.91 -4.20
CA GLN A 23 8.27 -6.49 -4.13
C GLN A 23 6.75 -6.27 -4.21
N LYS A 24 6.08 -7.01 -5.10
CA LYS A 24 4.62 -7.04 -5.24
C LYS A 24 3.92 -7.40 -3.91
N GLN A 25 4.32 -8.50 -3.28
CA GLN A 25 3.77 -8.92 -1.99
C GLN A 25 4.00 -7.88 -0.90
N LYS A 26 5.19 -7.27 -0.86
CA LYS A 26 5.53 -6.22 0.12
C LYS A 26 4.68 -4.96 -0.07
N GLN A 27 4.39 -4.57 -1.30
CA GLN A 27 3.50 -3.44 -1.57
C GLN A 27 2.07 -3.72 -1.14
N LEU A 28 1.54 -4.93 -1.38
CA LEU A 28 0.20 -5.32 -0.89
C LEU A 28 0.12 -5.30 0.65
N ILE A 29 1.14 -5.79 1.34
CA ILE A 29 1.24 -5.72 2.81
C ILE A 29 1.25 -4.25 3.26
N ALA A 30 2.09 -3.42 2.65
CA ALA A 30 2.21 -2.02 3.00
C ALA A 30 0.92 -1.23 2.73
N LEU A 31 0.21 -1.55 1.63
CA LEU A 31 -1.10 -0.98 1.31
C LEU A 31 -2.12 -1.33 2.40
N GLY A 32 -2.17 -2.60 2.83
CA GLY A 32 -3.04 -3.03 3.93
C GLY A 32 -2.75 -2.28 5.24
N ILE A 33 -1.47 -2.14 5.59
CA ILE A 33 -1.06 -1.35 6.78
C ILE A 33 -1.49 0.12 6.63
N SER A 34 -1.33 0.71 5.45
CA SER A 34 -1.69 2.11 5.17
C SER A 34 -3.20 2.35 5.32
N LEU A 35 -4.01 1.42 4.80
CA LEU A 35 -5.48 1.43 4.93
C LEU A 35 -5.93 1.26 6.38
N TYR A 36 -5.24 0.41 7.15
CA TYR A 36 -5.51 0.20 8.57
C TYR A 36 -5.11 1.43 9.41
N SER A 37 -3.93 2.01 9.15
CA SER A 37 -3.43 3.20 9.85
C SER A 37 -4.07 4.50 9.38
N GLN A 38 -4.88 4.46 8.32
CA GLN A 38 -5.58 5.62 7.75
C GLN A 38 -4.62 6.71 7.27
N ASP A 39 -3.43 6.32 6.81
CA ASP A 39 -2.42 7.24 6.29
C ASP A 39 -2.64 7.45 4.79
N GLU A 40 -3.29 8.57 4.43
CA GLU A 40 -3.65 8.86 3.03
C GLU A 40 -2.42 8.92 2.11
N TYR A 41 -1.28 9.45 2.59
CA TYR A 41 -0.08 9.54 1.77
C TYR A 41 0.51 8.16 1.51
N CYS A 42 0.56 7.30 2.54
CA CYS A 42 1.00 5.93 2.38
C CYS A 42 0.02 5.10 1.52
N ILE A 43 -1.30 5.32 1.63
CA ILE A 43 -2.29 4.67 0.76
C ILE A 43 -1.98 4.99 -0.71
N ILE A 44 -1.78 6.27 -1.05
CA ILE A 44 -1.47 6.68 -2.43
C ILE A 44 -0.14 6.08 -2.88
N TYR A 45 0.90 6.19 -2.04
CA TYR A 45 2.24 5.72 -2.36
C TYR A 45 2.27 4.20 -2.60
N HIS A 46 1.68 3.41 -1.71
CA HIS A 46 1.67 1.96 -1.81
C HIS A 46 0.66 1.43 -2.84
N THR A 47 -0.42 2.16 -3.13
CA THR A 47 -1.28 1.85 -4.29
C THR A 47 -0.49 1.98 -5.59
N LYS A 48 0.26 3.07 -5.77
CA LYS A 48 1.16 3.22 -6.92
C LYS A 48 2.23 2.13 -6.95
N GLY A 49 2.83 1.83 -5.80
CA GLY A 49 3.78 0.72 -5.65
C GLY A 49 3.21 -0.62 -6.10
N CYS A 50 1.97 -0.95 -5.70
CA CYS A 50 1.29 -2.16 -6.15
C CYS A 50 1.15 -2.20 -7.68
N LEU A 51 0.70 -1.10 -8.29
CA LEU A 51 0.52 -1.00 -9.75
C LEU A 51 1.86 -1.10 -10.50
N ASP A 52 2.89 -0.38 -10.04
CA ASP A 52 4.22 -0.38 -10.65
C ASP A 52 4.86 -1.79 -10.59
N GLN A 53 4.45 -2.62 -9.62
CA GLN A 53 4.89 -4.01 -9.45
C GLN A 53 3.95 -5.04 -10.10
N GLY A 54 2.97 -4.60 -10.89
CA GLY A 54 2.06 -5.48 -11.63
C GLY A 54 1.03 -6.21 -10.75
N CYS A 55 0.56 -5.57 -9.67
CA CYS A 55 -0.67 -6.03 -9.01
C CYS A 55 -1.87 -5.86 -9.94
N THR A 56 -2.73 -6.86 -9.99
CA THR A 56 -4.04 -6.75 -10.63
C THR A 56 -5.00 -6.01 -9.71
N GLU A 57 -6.12 -5.55 -10.26
CA GLU A 57 -7.18 -4.92 -9.46
C GLU A 57 -7.74 -5.91 -8.43
N GLU A 58 -7.90 -7.18 -8.82
CA GLU A 58 -8.41 -8.23 -7.94
C GLU A 58 -7.52 -8.45 -6.72
N GLU A 59 -6.19 -8.46 -6.89
CA GLU A 59 -5.26 -8.60 -5.76
C GLU A 59 -5.33 -7.41 -4.79
N ILE A 60 -5.51 -6.20 -5.32
CA ILE A 60 -5.70 -4.99 -4.51
C ILE A 60 -7.04 -5.03 -3.78
N PHE A 61 -8.11 -5.48 -4.44
CA PHE A 61 -9.43 -5.62 -3.82
C PHE A 61 -9.44 -6.69 -2.74
N GLU A 62 -8.74 -7.80 -2.93
CA GLU A 62 -8.58 -8.82 -1.91
C GLU A 62 -7.82 -8.28 -0.69
N ALA A 63 -6.72 -7.55 -0.90
CA ALA A 63 -5.98 -6.89 0.18
C ALA A 63 -6.84 -5.86 0.95
N ILE A 64 -7.65 -5.07 0.25
CA ILE A 64 -8.64 -4.17 0.86
C ILE A 64 -9.65 -4.95 1.69
N GLY A 65 -10.19 -6.05 1.16
CA GLY A 65 -11.15 -6.91 1.85
C GLY A 65 -10.59 -7.51 3.14
N VAL A 66 -9.37 -8.06 3.09
CA VAL A 66 -8.66 -8.58 4.27
C VAL A 66 -8.44 -7.47 5.30
N THR A 67 -8.03 -6.29 4.85
CA THR A 67 -7.83 -5.15 5.75
C THR A 67 -9.14 -4.68 6.38
N ALA A 68 -10.23 -4.60 5.61
CA ALA A 68 -11.54 -4.20 6.09
C ALA A 68 -12.13 -5.20 7.10
N ALA A 69 -11.85 -6.50 6.96
CA ALA A 69 -12.28 -7.51 7.93
C ALA A 69 -11.76 -7.25 9.35
N PHE A 70 -10.57 -6.65 9.48
CA PHE A 70 -9.97 -6.29 10.78
C PHE A 70 -10.11 -4.81 11.14
N GLY A 71 -9.98 -3.91 10.17
CA GLY A 71 -10.04 -2.46 10.34
C GLY A 71 -11.45 -1.87 10.32
N GLY A 72 -12.46 -2.68 10.00
CA GLY A 72 -13.87 -2.29 9.99
C GLY A 72 -14.19 -1.22 8.95
N GLY A 73 -15.25 -0.44 9.25
CA GLY A 73 -15.81 0.53 8.32
C GLY A 73 -14.82 1.61 7.84
N ALA A 74 -13.90 2.06 8.70
CA ALA A 74 -12.94 3.10 8.33
C ALA A 74 -11.96 2.62 7.25
N SER A 75 -11.41 1.41 7.42
CA SER A 75 -10.55 0.80 6.39
C SER A 75 -11.31 0.50 5.11
N MET A 76 -12.59 0.11 5.19
CA MET A 76 -13.44 -0.07 4.02
C MET A 76 -13.68 1.26 3.27
N SER A 77 -13.94 2.36 4.00
CA SER A 77 -14.13 3.68 3.39
C SER A 77 -12.87 4.15 2.63
N HIS A 78 -11.68 3.99 3.22
CA HIS A 78 -10.42 4.27 2.53
C HIS A 78 -10.17 3.33 1.34
N GLY A 79 -10.54 2.04 1.47
CA GLY A 79 -10.50 1.08 0.37
C GLY A 79 -11.33 1.54 -0.82
N CYS A 80 -12.59 1.94 -0.60
CA CYS A 80 -13.47 2.46 -1.65
C CYS A 80 -12.91 3.71 -2.33
N HIS A 81 -12.33 4.62 -1.54
CA HIS A 81 -11.68 5.82 -2.09
C HIS A 81 -10.46 5.45 -2.94
N THR A 82 -9.69 4.44 -2.51
CA THR A 82 -8.55 3.90 -3.26
C THR A 82 -8.99 3.33 -4.61
N CYS A 83 -10.02 2.48 -4.62
CA CYS A 83 -10.61 1.94 -5.86
C CYS A 83 -11.04 3.08 -6.81
N THR A 84 -11.76 4.08 -6.29
CA THR A 84 -12.21 5.22 -7.09
C THR A 84 -11.04 5.98 -7.73
N ARG A 85 -9.92 6.16 -7.01
CA ARG A 85 -8.73 6.81 -7.54
C ARG A 85 -8.02 5.98 -8.61
N MET A 86 -8.03 4.65 -8.51
CA MET A 86 -7.47 3.76 -9.53
C MET A 86 -8.25 3.89 -10.85
N TYR A 87 -9.58 3.85 -10.81
CA TYR A 87 -10.43 3.99 -12.00
C TYR A 87 -10.46 5.38 -12.63
N ARG A 88 -10.06 6.43 -11.89
CA ARG A 88 -9.97 7.81 -12.42
C ARG A 88 -8.65 8.14 -13.11
N ARG A 89 -7.73 7.18 -13.21
CA ARG A 89 -6.44 7.33 -13.92
C ARG A 89 -6.45 6.75 -15.34
N THR A 90 -7.60 6.27 -15.82
CA THR A 90 -7.90 6.02 -17.24
C THR A 90 -8.60 7.23 -17.85
#